data_AF-A0A3C2DES7-F1
#
_entry.id   AF-A0A3C2DES7-F1
#
_cell.length_a   1.000
_cell.length_b   1.000
_cell.length_c   1.000
_cell.angle_alpha   90.00
_cell.angle_beta   90.00
_cell.angle_gamma   90.00
#
_symmetry.space_group_name_H-M   'P 1'
#
loop_
_entity.id
_entity.type
_entity.pdbx_description
1 polymer ?
#
loop_
_entity_poly.entity_id
_entity_poly.type
_entity_poly.pdbx_seq_one_letter_code
_entity_poly.pdbx_strand_id
1 'polypeptide(L)' 'DHQWIHVDSERAATGPFGATIAHGYLTLSMTNQFLPEIVRVEGISMGINYGTEKVRFPSP' A
#
# COMPACT_ATOMS: atom_id res chain seq x y z
N ASP A 1 9.15 -7.00 -4.16
CA ASP A 1 10.01 -5.91 -4.66
C ASP A 1 11.00 -5.57 -3.56
N HIS A 2 12.30 -5.68 -3.83
CA HIS A 2 13.36 -5.47 -2.84
C HIS A 2 14.20 -4.23 -3.14
N GLN A 3 13.63 -3.22 -3.82
CA GLN A 3 14.31 -1.94 -3.99
C GLN A 3 14.68 -1.34 -2.62
N TRP A 4 15.94 -0.94 -2.47
CA TRP A 4 16.55 -0.55 -1.19
C TRP A 4 15.79 0.54 -0.43
N ILE A 5 15.14 1.48 -1.13
CA ILE A 5 14.31 2.54 -0.51
C ILE A 5 13.16 2.00 0.36
N HIS A 6 12.83 0.71 0.24
CA HIS A 6 11.75 0.06 0.99
C HIS A 6 12.25 -0.91 2.07
N VAL A 7 13.47 -1.44 1.95
CA VAL A 7 13.90 -2.63 2.73
C VAL A 7 15.26 -2.48 3.41
N ASP A 8 16.02 -1.44 3.10
CA ASP A 8 17.37 -1.21 3.64
C ASP A 8 17.42 0.14 4.35
N SER A 9 17.30 0.13 5.68
CA SER A 9 17.24 1.34 6.51
C SER A 9 18.54 2.14 6.51
N GLU A 10 19.69 1.48 6.52
CA GLU A 10 21.00 2.15 6.51
C GLU A 10 21.20 2.92 5.21
N ARG A 11 20.91 2.27 4.08
CA ARG A 11 21.03 2.90 2.77
C ARG A 11 19.96 3.97 2.55
N ALA A 12 18.72 3.73 2.99
CA ALA A 12 17.62 4.69 2.88
C ALA A 12 17.84 5.98 3.68
N ALA A 13 18.53 5.90 4.82
CA ALA A 13 18.80 7.05 5.69
C ALA A 13 19.57 8.19 5.00
N THR A 14 20.45 7.87 4.04
CA THR A 14 21.21 8.85 3.25
C THR A 14 20.57 9.14 1.89
N GLY A 15 19.45 8.50 1.60
CA GLY A 15 18.71 8.61 0.34
C GLY A 15 17.76 9.81 0.29
N PRO A 16 17.02 9.96 -0.83
CA PRO A 16 16.19 11.13 -1.09
C PRO A 16 15.00 11.29 -0.13
N PHE A 17 14.61 10.24 0.59
CA PHE A 17 13.49 10.25 1.52
C PHE A 17 13.92 10.27 2.99
N GLY A 18 15.22 10.12 3.28
CA GLY A 18 15.78 10.13 4.64
C GLY A 18 15.43 8.92 5.53
N ALA A 19 14.61 7.99 5.05
CA ALA A 19 14.24 6.74 5.71
C ALA A 19 13.66 5.75 4.69
N THR A 20 13.42 4.51 5.11
CA THR A 20 12.64 3.57 4.31
C THR A 20 11.20 4.06 4.20
N ILE A 21 10.64 3.93 3.00
CA ILE A 21 9.24 4.26 2.71
C ILE A 21 8.50 2.99 2.29
N ALA A 22 7.18 2.95 2.49
CA ALA A 22 6.39 1.81 2.03
C ALA A 22 6.38 1.72 0.50
N HIS A 23 6.20 0.51 -0.05
CA HIS A 23 5.85 0.38 -1.47
C HIS A 23 4.48 1.03 -1.70
N GLY A 24 4.33 1.81 -2.78
CA GLY A 24 3.01 2.37 -3.14
C GLY A 24 1.95 1.28 -3.31
N TYR A 25 2.32 0.13 -3.88
CA TYR A 25 1.40 -1.02 -4.01
C TYR A 25 1.05 -1.70 -2.68
N LEU A 26 1.91 -1.61 -1.66
CA LEU A 26 1.56 -2.05 -0.31
C LEU A 26 0.51 -1.10 0.28
N THR A 27 0.70 0.22 0.15
CA THR A 27 -0.29 1.21 0.58
C THR A 27 -1.65 0.98 -0.11
N LEU A 28 -1.66 0.68 -1.41
CA LEU A 28 -2.89 0.35 -2.15
C LEU A 28 -3.55 -0.95 -1.64
N SER A 29 -2.78 -1.99 -1.32
CA SER A 29 -3.35 -3.27 -0.88
C SER A 29 -4.02 -3.19 0.49
N MET A 30 -3.60 -2.25 1.34
CA MET A 30 -4.19 -2.00 2.66
C MET A 30 -5.67 -1.57 2.59
N THR A 31 -6.17 -1.10 1.45
CA THR A 31 -7.60 -0.77 1.30
C THR A 31 -8.51 -1.94 1.67
N ASN A 32 -8.16 -3.17 1.27
CA ASN A 32 -8.96 -4.36 1.60
C ASN A 32 -8.90 -4.72 3.09
N GLN A 33 -7.82 -4.36 3.78
CA GLN A 33 -7.68 -4.59 5.22
C GLN A 33 -8.57 -3.63 6.01
N PHE A 34 -8.62 -2.36 5.63
CA PHE A 34 -9.39 -1.34 6.36
C PHE A 34 -10.88 -1.29 5.99
N LEU A 35 -11.27 -1.77 4.80
CA LEU A 35 -12.65 -1.68 4.34
C LEU A 35 -13.69 -2.27 5.33
N PRO A 36 -13.46 -3.42 5.99
CA PRO A 36 -14.39 -3.97 6.99
C PRO A 36 -14.52 -3.13 8.27
N GLU A 37 -13.56 -2.26 8.58
CA GLU A 37 -13.63 -1.35 9.72
C GLU A 37 -14.56 -0.15 9.46
N ILE A 38 -14.83 0.13 8.17
CA ILE A 38 -15.60 1.29 7.71
C ILE A 38 -17.01 0.87 7.27
N VAL A 39 -17.13 -0.30 6.64
CA VAL A 39 -18.38 -0.79 6.05
C VAL A 39 -18.56 -2.28 6.30
N ARG A 40 -19.80 -2.66 6.63
CA ARG A 40 -20.23 -4.05 6.71
C ARG A 40 -21.11 -4.39 5.51
N VAL A 41 -20.76 -5.44 4.80
CA VAL A 41 -21.57 -5.99 3.69
C VAL A 41 -22.10 -7.35 4.12
N GLU A 42 -23.41 -7.54 4.02
CA GLU A 42 -24.09 -8.78 4.41
C GLU A 42 -24.63 -9.52 3.17
N GLY A 43 -24.87 -10.83 3.31
CA GLY A 43 -25.45 -11.65 2.22
C GLY A 43 -24.48 -12.01 1.10
N ILE A 44 -23.17 -11.85 1.29
CA ILE A 44 -22.14 -12.23 0.32
C ILE A 44 -21.25 -13.37 0.85
N SER A 45 -20.80 -14.25 -0.04
CA SER A 45 -19.87 -15.34 0.30
C SER A 45 -18.40 -14.97 0.05
N MET A 46 -18.13 -14.04 -0.88
CA MET A 46 -16.79 -13.62 -1.28
C MET A 46 -16.85 -12.25 -1.96
N GLY A 47 -15.80 -11.45 -1.78
CA GLY A 47 -15.53 -10.26 -2.58
C GLY A 47 -14.19 -10.43 -3.32
N ILE A 48 -14.14 -9.98 -4.57
CA ILE A 48 -12.90 -9.98 -5.38
C ILE A 48 -12.62 -8.53 -5.78
N ASN A 49 -11.36 -8.11 -5.62
CA ASN A 49 -10.92 -6.84 -6.19
C ASN A 49 -10.84 -6.99 -7.72
N TYR A 50 -11.76 -6.32 -8.42
CA TYR A 50 -11.83 -6.33 -9.89
C TYR A 50 -10.65 -5.57 -10.54
N GLY A 51 -10.14 -4.54 -9.85
CA GLY A 51 -9.09 -3.68 -10.35
C GLY A 51 -9.26 -2.25 -9.87
N THR A 52 -8.44 -1.37 -10.43
CA THR A 52 -8.48 0.07 -10.16
C THR A 52 -8.44 0.82 -11.48
N GLU A 53 -9.21 1.88 -11.60
CA GLU A 53 -9.16 2.76 -12.78
C GLU A 53 -7.87 3.62 -12.76
N LYS A 54 -7.86 4.70 -11.96
CA LYS A 54 -6.75 5.65 -11.92
C LYS A 54 -6.18 5.75 -10.50
N VAL A 55 -4.98 5.22 -10.31
CA VAL A 55 -4.22 5.32 -9.05
C VAL A 55 -3.04 6.27 -9.23
N ARG A 56 -2.74 7.06 -8.20
CA ARG A 56 -1.56 7.93 -8.10
C ARG A 56 -1.01 7.86 -6.68
N PHE A 57 0.30 8.01 -6.55
CA PHE A 57 1.01 8.12 -5.27
C PHE A 57 1.74 9.48 -5.26
N PRO A 58 1.07 10.57 -4.85
CA PRO A 58 1.64 11.92 -4.95
C PRO A 58 2.80 12.16 -3.99
N SER A 59 2.83 11.44 -2.87
CA SER A 59 3.88 11.50 -1.86
C SER A 59 4.30 10.09 -1.43
N PRO A 60 5.58 9.91 -1.08
CA PRO A 60 6.09 8.72 -0.43
C PRO A 60 5.64 8.62 1.03
#